data_AF-A0A1H6BRP9-F1
#
_entry.id   AF-A0A1H6BRP9-F1
#
_cell.length_a   1.000
_cell.length_b   1.000
_cell.length_c   1.000
_cell.angle_alpha   90.00
_cell.angle_beta   90.00
_cell.angle_gamma   90.00
#
_symmetry.space_group_name_H-M   'P 1'
#
loop_
_entity.id
_entity.type
_entity.pdbx_description
1 polymer ?
#
loop_
_entity_poly.entity_id
_entity_poly.type
_entity_poly.pdbx_seq_one_letter_code
_entity_poly.pdbx_strand_id
1 'polypeptide(L)'
;MSETNPIYLESSETATQAKLISELASLPPKPPRSKLEPHRELIRDLRRKGRTYREISKLFADCLGLMVAHSTLHSFVKVRARHRKQVQFELPAPEIVSTSSSVSKPIAALKQKPSAPQTGRPRFVFRENEPLTLKHPEISHE
;
A
#
# COMPACT_ATOMS: atom_id res chain seq x y z
N MET A 1 -17.20 52.99 -20.62
CA MET A 1 -17.20 51.54 -20.91
C MET A 1 -16.73 50.85 -19.64
N SER A 2 -17.70 50.34 -18.90
CA SER A 2 -17.55 49.79 -17.55
C SER A 2 -17.57 48.29 -17.68
N GLU A 3 -16.55 47.59 -17.18
CA GLU A 3 -16.64 46.15 -16.87
C GLU A 3 -15.50 45.79 -15.91
N THR A 4 -15.64 46.22 -14.65
CA THR A 4 -15.02 45.58 -13.51
C THR A 4 -15.83 44.32 -13.22
N ASN A 5 -15.26 43.15 -13.52
CA ASN A 5 -15.73 41.87 -12.97
C ASN A 5 -14.98 41.62 -11.66
N PRO A 6 -15.60 41.80 -10.48
CA PRO A 6 -14.97 41.38 -9.23
C PRO A 6 -15.20 39.88 -9.04
N ILE A 7 -14.08 39.16 -8.99
CA ILE A 7 -13.93 37.77 -8.58
C ILE A 7 -14.50 37.63 -7.16
N TYR A 8 -15.72 37.11 -7.02
CA TYR A 8 -16.31 36.75 -5.73
C TYR A 8 -16.95 35.37 -5.84
N LEU A 9 -16.21 34.30 -5.49
CA LEU A 9 -16.81 33.04 -4.99
C LEU A 9 -15.80 32.02 -4.41
N GLU A 10 -14.79 32.42 -3.63
CA GLU A 10 -13.79 31.45 -3.09
C GLU A 10 -13.62 31.51 -1.56
N SER A 11 -14.26 32.47 -0.88
CA SER A 11 -14.06 32.70 0.56
C SER A 11 -14.93 31.82 1.48
N SER A 12 -16.05 31.27 0.99
CA SER A 12 -16.93 30.41 1.80
C SER A 12 -16.44 28.96 1.91
N GLU A 13 -15.67 28.48 0.93
CA GLU A 13 -15.08 27.14 0.93
C GLU A 13 -13.91 27.06 1.92
N THR A 14 -13.09 28.10 2.02
CA THR A 14 -11.95 28.13 2.95
C THR A 14 -12.40 28.20 4.41
N ALA A 15 -13.47 28.95 4.72
CA ALA A 15 -14.02 29.04 6.07
C ALA A 15 -14.65 27.72 6.54
N THR A 16 -15.35 27.01 5.64
CA THR A 16 -15.88 25.67 5.95
C THR A 16 -14.74 24.66 6.12
N GLN A 17 -13.69 24.75 5.29
CA GLN A 17 -12.51 23.91 5.42
C GLN A 17 -11.74 24.14 6.72
N ALA A 18 -11.54 25.40 7.13
CA ALA A 18 -10.89 25.73 8.41
C ALA A 18 -11.67 25.20 9.61
N LYS A 19 -13.01 25.26 9.55
CA LYS A 19 -13.89 24.71 10.59
C LYS A 19 -13.78 23.19 10.68
N LEU A 20 -13.78 22.49 9.53
CA LEU A 20 -13.60 21.03 9.49
C LEU A 20 -12.24 20.58 10.04
N ILE A 21 -11.17 21.33 9.76
CA ILE A 21 -9.83 21.03 10.29
C ILE A 21 -9.80 21.21 11.82
N SER A 22 -10.43 22.27 12.34
CA SER A 22 -10.52 22.51 13.79
C SER A 22 -11.33 21.43 14.50
N GLU A 23 -12.46 21.00 13.93
CA GLU A 23 -13.24 19.89 14.48
C GLU A 23 -12.45 18.58 14.45
N LEU A 24 -11.72 18.28 13.36
CA LEU A 24 -10.90 17.07 13.26
C LEU A 24 -9.76 17.06 14.29
N ALA A 25 -9.19 18.22 14.61
CA ALA A 25 -8.15 18.38 15.64
C ALA A 25 -8.69 18.18 17.07
N SER A 26 -9.99 18.41 17.30
CA SER A 26 -10.64 18.23 18.61
C SER A 26 -11.05 16.78 18.92
N LEU A 27 -10.98 15.87 17.95
CA LEU A 27 -11.42 14.50 18.13
C LEU A 27 -10.48 13.70 19.03
N PRO A 28 -11.01 12.82 19.90
CA PRO A 28 -10.18 11.96 20.74
C PRO A 28 -9.30 11.03 19.89
N PRO A 29 -8.12 10.63 20.39
CA PRO A 29 -7.21 9.77 19.66
C PRO A 29 -7.92 8.47 19.29
N LYS A 30 -7.90 8.14 18.00
CA LYS A 30 -8.59 6.96 17.48
C LYS A 30 -8.01 5.72 18.15
N PRO A 31 -8.85 4.82 18.68
CA PRO A 31 -8.37 3.57 19.22
C PRO A 31 -7.61 2.80 18.12
N PRO A 32 -6.62 1.97 18.51
CA PRO A 32 -5.84 1.22 17.55
C PRO A 32 -6.76 0.40 16.65
N ARG A 33 -6.51 0.46 15.34
CA ARG A 33 -7.31 -0.22 14.29
C ARG A 33 -7.40 -1.75 14.47
N SER A 34 -6.54 -2.36 15.28
CA SER A 34 -6.52 -3.79 15.54
C SER A 34 -6.25 -4.05 17.02
N LYS A 35 -6.93 -5.07 17.58
CA LYS A 35 -6.62 -5.59 18.93
C LYS A 35 -5.20 -6.17 19.03
N LEU A 36 -4.55 -6.46 17.90
CA LEU A 36 -3.16 -6.91 17.85
C LEU A 36 -2.13 -5.78 17.84
N GLU A 37 -2.56 -4.54 17.60
CA GLU A 37 -1.65 -3.38 17.53
C GLU A 37 -0.84 -3.19 18.82
N PRO A 38 -1.44 -3.30 20.04
CA PRO A 38 -0.70 -3.21 21.29
C PRO A 38 0.38 -4.29 21.45
N HIS A 39 0.19 -5.44 20.82
CA HIS A 39 1.08 -6.60 20.93
C HIS A 39 2.04 -6.75 19.74
N ARG A 40 2.18 -5.71 18.91
CA ARG A 40 2.99 -5.76 17.68
C ARG A 40 4.45 -6.12 17.93
N GLU A 41 5.08 -5.51 18.92
CA GLU A 41 6.49 -5.78 19.25
C GLU A 41 6.67 -7.20 19.79
N LEU A 42 5.75 -7.65 20.66
CA LEU A 42 5.73 -9.03 21.14
C LEU A 42 5.64 -10.04 19.98
N ILE A 43 4.70 -9.84 19.05
CA ILE A 43 4.56 -10.69 17.86
C ILE A 43 5.86 -10.70 17.05
N ARG A 44 6.50 -9.53 16.89
CA ARG A 44 7.75 -9.41 16.14
C ARG A 44 8.89 -10.17 16.80
N ASP A 45 9.03 -10.07 18.11
CA ASP A 45 10.10 -10.75 18.84
C ASP A 45 9.90 -12.27 18.89
N LEU A 46 8.64 -12.73 19.04
CA LEU A 46 8.31 -14.15 18.91
C LEU A 46 8.66 -14.69 17.52
N ARG A 47 8.41 -13.90 16.47
CA ARG A 47 8.78 -14.26 15.09
C ARG A 47 10.29 -14.27 14.87
N ARG A 48 11.05 -13.35 15.46
CA ARG A 48 12.53 -13.36 15.41
C ARG A 48 13.11 -14.58 16.12
N LYS A 49 12.48 -15.00 17.22
CA LYS A 49 12.82 -16.23 17.95
C LYS A 49 12.40 -17.52 17.23
N GLY A 50 11.83 -17.44 16.02
CA GLY A 50 11.46 -18.59 15.21
C GLY A 50 10.12 -19.23 15.55
N ARG A 51 9.28 -18.62 16.42
CA ARG A 51 7.97 -19.19 16.76
C ARG A 51 7.00 -19.13 15.58
N THR A 52 6.28 -20.21 15.39
CA THR A 52 5.24 -20.34 14.36
C THR A 52 4.01 -19.52 14.72
N TYR A 53 3.20 -19.14 13.72
CA TYR A 53 1.95 -18.42 13.97
C TYR A 53 0.94 -19.23 14.80
N ARG A 54 1.02 -20.57 14.74
CA ARG A 54 0.19 -21.47 15.55
C ARG A 54 0.58 -21.41 17.03
N GLU A 55 1.87 -21.44 17.34
CA GLU A 55 2.35 -21.28 18.72
C GLU A 55 2.00 -19.90 19.29
N ILE A 56 2.17 -18.84 18.50
CA ILE A 56 1.84 -17.47 18.93
C ILE A 56 0.33 -17.35 19.21
N SER A 57 -0.52 -17.94 18.37
CA SER A 57 -1.97 -17.98 18.58
C SER A 57 -2.36 -18.65 19.90
N LYS A 58 -1.74 -19.80 20.23
CA LYS A 58 -1.93 -20.48 21.52
C LYS A 58 -1.47 -19.61 22.69
N LEU A 59 -0.28 -19.02 22.61
CA LEU A 59 0.24 -18.13 23.64
C LEU A 59 -0.67 -16.92 23.89
N PHE A 60 -1.30 -16.39 22.83
CA PHE A 60 -2.24 -15.28 22.95
C PHE A 60 -3.54 -15.70 23.64
N ALA A 61 -4.02 -16.92 23.39
CA ALA A 61 -5.13 -17.50 24.13
C ALA A 61 -4.78 -17.67 25.61
N ASP A 62 -3.62 -18.25 25.88
CA ASP A 62 -3.21 -18.67 27.23
C ASP A 62 -2.82 -17.47 28.12
N CYS A 63 -2.02 -16.53 27.59
CA CYS A 63 -1.48 -15.43 28.39
C CYS A 63 -2.32 -14.15 28.35
N LEU A 64 -3.05 -13.92 27.26
CA LEU A 64 -3.78 -12.66 27.02
C LEU A 64 -5.29 -12.86 26.96
N GLY A 65 -5.77 -14.11 27.00
CA GLY A 65 -7.19 -14.43 26.79
C GLY A 65 -7.70 -14.05 25.40
N LEU A 66 -6.80 -13.82 24.43
CA LEU A 66 -7.15 -13.32 23.10
C LEU A 66 -7.15 -14.46 22.09
N MET A 67 -8.35 -14.87 21.67
CA MET A 67 -8.53 -15.85 20.60
C MET A 67 -8.20 -15.21 19.25
N VAL A 68 -7.06 -15.59 18.66
CA VAL A 68 -6.61 -15.07 17.37
C VAL A 68 -6.25 -16.22 16.45
N ALA A 69 -6.84 -16.26 15.25
CA ALA A 69 -6.46 -17.24 14.25
C ALA A 69 -5.02 -16.99 13.74
N HIS A 70 -4.29 -18.07 13.44
CA HIS A 70 -2.94 -18.00 12.88
C HIS A 70 -2.90 -17.24 11.54
N SER A 71 -3.97 -17.31 10.74
CA SER A 71 -4.13 -16.55 9.49
C SER A 71 -4.22 -15.04 9.75
N THR A 72 -4.89 -14.63 10.82
CA THR A 72 -4.99 -13.22 11.26
C THR A 72 -3.63 -12.69 11.71
N LEU A 73 -2.84 -13.50 12.42
CA LEU A 73 -1.46 -13.12 12.77
C LEU A 73 -0.58 -12.97 11.53
N HIS A 74 -0.68 -13.90 10.57
CA HIS A 74 0.05 -13.82 9.32
C HIS A 74 -0.32 -12.57 8.51
N SER A 75 -1.61 -12.31 8.33
CA SER A 75 -2.09 -11.13 7.59
C SER A 75 -1.71 -9.83 8.29
N PHE A 76 -1.80 -9.77 9.62
CA PHE A 76 -1.39 -8.62 10.43
C PHE A 76 0.10 -8.29 10.21
N VAL A 77 0.98 -9.29 10.37
CA VAL A 77 2.42 -9.10 10.17
C VAL A 77 2.72 -8.69 8.73
N LYS A 78 2.05 -9.30 7.74
CA LYS A 78 2.23 -8.98 6.31
C LYS A 78 1.84 -7.52 6.00
N VAL A 79 0.67 -7.08 6.45
CA VAL A 79 0.17 -5.72 6.20
C VAL A 79 1.03 -4.68 6.91
N ARG A 80 1.38 -4.93 8.18
CA ARG A 80 2.19 -3.99 8.97
C ARG A 80 3.65 -3.93 8.52
N ALA A 81 4.19 -5.00 7.95
CA ALA A 81 5.51 -4.97 7.33
C ALA A 81 5.54 -4.06 6.08
N ARG A 82 4.48 -4.09 5.26
CA ARG A 82 4.36 -3.21 4.07
C ARG A 82 4.24 -1.74 4.46
N HIS A 83 3.37 -1.44 5.42
CA HIS A 83 3.18 -0.05 5.88
C HIS A 83 4.45 0.56 6.48
N ARG A 84 5.28 -0.23 7.19
CA ARG A 84 6.57 0.26 7.71
C ARG A 84 7.52 0.71 6.59
N LYS A 85 7.58 -0.04 5.48
CA LYS A 85 8.42 0.35 4.34
C LYS A 85 7.93 1.64 3.68
N GLN A 86 6.62 1.87 3.65
CA GLN A 86 6.04 3.08 3.07
C GLN A 86 6.28 4.32 3.96
N VAL A 87 6.15 4.17 5.29
CA VAL A 87 6.35 5.29 6.22
C VAL A 87 7.83 5.59 6.48
N GLN A 88 8.74 4.63 6.28
CA GLN A 88 10.19 4.88 6.43
C GLN A 88 10.78 5.81 5.36
N PHE A 89 10.08 6.03 4.24
CA PHE A 89 10.45 7.08 3.32
C PHE A 89 9.72 8.35 3.77
N GLU A 90 10.44 9.22 4.47
CA GLU A 90 9.98 10.59 4.64
C GLU A 90 9.90 11.21 3.25
N LEU A 91 8.69 11.57 2.81
CA LEU A 91 8.58 12.45 1.67
C LEU A 91 9.24 13.77 2.06
N PRO A 92 10.13 14.33 1.24
CA PRO A 92 10.57 15.70 1.45
C PRO A 92 9.33 16.58 1.57
N ALA A 93 9.32 17.47 2.57
CA ALA A 93 8.23 18.40 2.77
C ALA A 93 7.88 19.06 1.41
N PRO A 94 6.59 19.23 1.08
CA PRO A 94 6.22 19.94 -0.14
C PRO A 94 6.63 21.41 0.02
N GLU A 95 7.89 21.70 -0.29
CA GLU A 95 8.35 23.02 -0.69
C GLU A 95 7.45 23.41 -1.86
N ILE A 96 6.72 24.50 -1.69
CA ILE A 96 5.86 25.08 -2.72
C ILE A 96 6.81 25.72 -3.74
N VAL A 97 7.47 24.89 -4.55
CA VAL A 97 8.42 25.38 -5.55
C VAL A 97 7.62 25.88 -6.74
N SER A 98 7.39 27.19 -6.72
CA SER A 98 6.99 27.97 -7.87
C SER A 98 7.91 27.67 -9.06
N THR A 99 7.32 27.26 -10.18
CA THR A 99 7.81 27.45 -11.55
C THR A 99 9.31 27.20 -11.82
N SER A 100 9.66 26.04 -12.36
CA SER A 100 10.35 25.97 -13.67
C SER A 100 10.62 24.52 -14.10
N SER A 101 10.36 24.29 -15.38
CA SER A 101 10.56 23.10 -16.19
C SER A 101 11.76 22.19 -15.82
N SER A 102 11.52 20.92 -15.50
CA SER A 102 12.37 19.78 -15.93
C SER A 102 11.83 18.42 -15.47
N VAL A 103 10.54 18.11 -15.72
CA VAL A 103 9.98 16.76 -15.44
C VAL A 103 9.93 15.84 -16.68
N SER A 104 10.42 16.29 -17.84
CA SER A 104 10.30 15.51 -19.10
C SER A 104 11.44 14.51 -19.33
N LYS A 105 12.56 14.58 -18.60
CA LYS A 105 13.75 13.75 -18.84
C LYS A 105 13.65 12.28 -18.35
N PRO A 106 12.99 11.93 -17.21
CA PRO A 106 13.01 10.53 -16.75
C PRO A 106 12.10 9.61 -17.58
N ILE A 107 11.07 10.14 -18.25
CA ILE A 107 10.11 9.33 -19.03
C ILE A 107 10.75 8.82 -20.34
N ALA A 108 11.63 9.62 -20.96
CA ALA A 108 12.31 9.23 -22.20
C ALA A 108 13.26 8.03 -22.00
N ALA A 109 13.97 7.97 -20.87
CA ALA A 109 14.88 6.87 -20.55
C ALA A 109 14.14 5.55 -20.27
N LEU A 110 12.92 5.60 -19.69
CA LEU A 110 12.12 4.40 -19.43
C LEU A 110 11.55 3.79 -20.73
N LYS A 111 11.24 4.63 -21.74
CA LYS A 111 10.83 4.17 -23.08
C LYS A 111 11.93 3.49 -23.88
N GLN A 112 13.20 3.66 -23.50
CA GLN A 112 14.35 3.13 -24.24
C GLN A 112 14.79 1.73 -23.76
N LYS A 113 14.09 1.12 -22.80
CA LYS A 113 14.45 -0.25 -22.39
C LYS A 113 14.02 -1.25 -23.47
N PRO A 114 14.96 -1.96 -24.13
CA PRO A 114 14.57 -3.04 -25.01
C PRO A 114 13.98 -4.14 -24.14
N SER A 115 12.68 -4.40 -24.33
CA SER A 115 12.05 -5.64 -23.91
C SER A 115 12.79 -6.77 -24.61
N ALA A 116 13.68 -7.46 -23.90
CA ALA A 116 14.29 -8.68 -24.41
C ALA A 116 13.17 -9.62 -24.89
N PRO A 117 13.19 -10.09 -26.15
CA PRO A 117 12.19 -11.04 -26.61
C PRO A 117 12.33 -12.30 -25.76
N GLN A 118 11.26 -12.69 -25.08
CA GLN A 118 11.22 -13.98 -24.40
C GLN A 118 11.39 -15.08 -25.46
N THR A 119 12.55 -15.72 -25.48
CA THR A 119 12.86 -16.85 -26.37
C THR A 119 12.22 -18.14 -25.85
N GLY A 120 10.92 -18.09 -25.55
CA GLY A 120 10.11 -19.21 -25.13
C GLY A 120 8.87 -19.26 -25.99
N ARG A 121 8.47 -20.46 -26.42
CA ARG A 121 7.20 -20.65 -27.16
C ARG A 121 6.07 -19.99 -26.34
N PRO A 122 5.19 -19.20 -26.97
CA PRO A 122 4.11 -18.54 -26.26
C PRO A 122 3.25 -19.59 -25.54
N ARG A 123 3.08 -19.42 -24.22
CA ARG A 123 2.27 -20.31 -23.37
C ARG A 123 0.81 -20.41 -23.83
N PHE A 124 0.36 -19.38 -24.57
CA PHE A 124 -0.98 -19.27 -25.10
C PHE A 124 -0.91 -18.68 -26.51
N VAL A 125 -1.63 -19.32 -27.45
CA VAL A 125 -1.78 -18.84 -28.84
C VAL A 125 -3.26 -18.83 -29.14
N PHE A 126 -3.81 -17.66 -29.48
CA PHE A 126 -5.21 -17.52 -29.87
C PHE A 126 -5.41 -17.97 -31.32
N ARG A 127 -6.41 -18.82 -31.55
CA ARG A 127 -6.84 -19.32 -32.87
C ARG A 127 -8.36 -19.18 -32.93
N GLU A 128 -8.87 -18.41 -33.88
CA GLU A 128 -10.31 -18.08 -33.96
C GLU A 128 -11.22 -19.29 -34.11
N ASN A 129 -10.71 -20.37 -34.70
CA ASN A 129 -11.48 -21.60 -34.97
C ASN A 129 -11.19 -22.73 -33.96
N GLU A 130 -10.42 -22.47 -32.90
CA GLU A 130 -10.10 -23.46 -31.87
C GLU A 130 -10.48 -22.94 -30.48
N PRO A 131 -10.96 -23.82 -29.58
CA PRO A 131 -11.19 -23.44 -28.20
C PRO A 131 -9.88 -23.03 -27.51
N LEU A 132 -9.97 -22.08 -26.58
CA LEU A 132 -8.83 -21.56 -25.81
C LEU A 132 -8.11 -22.70 -25.08
N THR A 133 -6.88 -23.03 -25.46
CA THR A 133 -6.06 -24.05 -24.81
C THR A 133 -4.90 -23.43 -24.03
N LEU A 134 -4.74 -23.85 -22.77
CA LEU A 134 -3.57 -23.55 -21.95
C LEU A 134 -2.59 -24.73 -22.07
N LYS A 135 -1.49 -24.57 -22.81
CA LYS A 135 -0.45 -25.62 -22.86
C LYS A 135 0.37 -25.54 -21.57
N HIS A 136 0.29 -26.59 -20.76
CA HIS A 136 1.19 -26.76 -19.63
C HIS A 136 2.56 -27.23 -20.16
N PRO A 137 3.67 -26.67 -19.67
CA PRO A 137 4.98 -27.21 -20.02
C PRO A 137 5.10 -28.61 -19.41
N GLU A 138 5.25 -29.62 -20.26
CA GLU A 138 5.61 -30.99 -19.88
C GLU A 138 6.88 -30.94 -19.03
N ILE A 139 6.78 -31.30 -17.75
CA ILE A 139 7.93 -31.48 -16.87
C ILE A 139 8.43 -32.90 -17.16
N SER A 140 9.40 -33.01 -18.07
CA SER A 140 10.12 -34.26 -18.29
C SER A 140 10.88 -34.63 -17.02
N HIS A 141 10.42 -35.67 -16.32
CA HIS A 141 11.24 -36.38 -15.33
C HIS A 141 11.98 -37.49 -16.06
N GLU A 142 13.28 -37.33 -16.18
CA GLU A 142 14.24 -38.39 -16.49
C GLU A 142 14.94 -38.81 -15.20
#